data_AF-A0A645G763-F1
#
_entry.id   AF-A0A645G763-F1
#
_cell.length_a   1.000
_cell.length_b   1.000
_cell.length_c   1.000
_cell.angle_alpha   90.00
_cell.angle_beta   90.00
_cell.angle_gamma   90.00
#
_symmetry.space_group_name_H-M   'P 1'
#
loop_
_entity.id
_entity.type
_entity.pdbx_description
1 polymer ?
#
loop_
_entity_poly.entity_id
_entity_poly.type
_entity_poly.pdbx_seq_one_letter_code
_entity_poly.pdbx_strand_id
1 'polypeptide(L)'
;MFEAEQMLIDKEEAQEEFIYLHKLFIRGYSAIQHPHKPDVTERRKRIFYDRYLRGKAVFAVAERNHISEESVKQESNMIIVQFASALELVAFK
;
A
#
# COMPACT_ATOMS: atom_id res chain seq x y z
N MET A 1 10.69 -8.93 37.22
CA MET A 1 11.29 -8.31 36.02
C MET A 1 11.24 -6.82 36.20
N PHE A 2 12.34 -6.12 35.92
CA PHE A 2 12.42 -4.67 36.11
C PHE A 2 11.70 -3.96 34.95
N GLU A 3 11.02 -2.85 35.23
CA GLU A 3 10.22 -2.09 34.25
C GLU A 3 10.99 -1.72 32.97
N ALA A 4 12.30 -1.46 33.09
CA ALA A 4 13.18 -1.19 31.96
C ALA A 4 13.43 -2.40 31.04
N GLU A 5 13.45 -3.62 31.59
CA GLU A 5 13.58 -4.85 30.79
C GLU A 5 12.29 -5.10 30.00
N GLN A 6 11.12 -4.87 30.61
CA GLN A 6 9.84 -4.98 29.92
C GLN A 6 9.73 -3.94 28.79
N MET A 7 10.11 -2.68 29.04
CA MET A 7 10.14 -1.64 28.00
C MET A 7 11.12 -1.94 26.86
N LEU A 8 12.24 -2.63 27.14
CA LEU A 8 13.19 -3.06 26.11
C LEU A 8 12.61 -4.19 25.26
N ILE A 9 12.01 -5.20 25.90
CA ILE A 9 11.32 -6.31 25.22
C ILE A 9 10.18 -5.76 24.33
N ASP A 10 9.33 -4.88 24.86
CA ASP A 10 8.22 -4.30 24.09
C ASP A 10 8.73 -3.51 22.86
N LYS A 11 9.89 -2.85 22.97
CA LYS A 11 10.54 -2.15 21.85
C LYS A 11 11.12 -3.10 20.82
N GLU A 12 11.72 -4.20 21.26
CA GLU A 12 12.26 -5.24 20.39
C GLU A 12 11.14 -5.95 19.63
N GLU A 13 10.07 -6.35 20.30
CA GLU A 13 8.88 -6.94 19.67
C GLU A 13 8.22 -5.98 18.67
N ALA A 14 8.07 -4.70 19.03
CA ALA A 14 7.54 -3.68 18.12
C ALA A 14 8.45 -3.47 16.89
N GLN A 15 9.78 -3.57 17.07
CA GLN A 15 10.74 -3.47 15.98
C GLN A 15 10.67 -4.68 15.04
N GLU A 16 10.53 -5.89 15.59
CA GLU A 16 10.35 -7.12 14.81
C GLU A 16 9.05 -7.09 14.01
N GLU A 17 7.94 -6.69 14.64
CA GLU A 17 6.65 -6.52 13.98
C GLU A 17 6.75 -5.47 12.86
N PHE A 18 7.37 -4.32 13.13
CA PHE A 18 7.60 -3.30 12.12
C PHE A 18 8.39 -3.85 10.92
N ILE A 19 9.51 -4.55 11.16
CA ILE A 19 10.33 -5.12 10.09
C ILE A 19 9.51 -6.11 9.26
N TYR A 20 8.72 -6.96 9.92
CA TYR A 20 7.87 -7.93 9.25
C TYR A 20 6.81 -7.24 8.37
N LEU A 21 6.02 -6.32 8.94
CA LEU A 21 4.99 -5.58 8.22
C LEU A 21 5.58 -4.71 7.10
N HIS A 22 6.75 -4.11 7.32
CA HIS A 22 7.44 -3.31 6.32
C HIS A 22 7.89 -4.16 5.12
N LYS A 23 8.37 -5.38 5.36
CA LYS A 23 8.69 -6.33 4.28
C LYS A 23 7.46 -6.69 3.45
N LEU A 24 6.32 -6.96 4.11
CA LEU A 24 5.06 -7.19 3.41
C LEU A 24 4.64 -5.96 2.61
N PHE A 25 4.71 -4.77 3.21
CA PHE A 25 4.40 -3.52 2.53
C PHE A 25 5.26 -3.34 1.26
N ILE A 26 6.57 -3.53 1.35
CA ILE A 26 7.48 -3.44 0.19
C ILE A 26 7.07 -4.45 -0.88
N ARG A 27 6.80 -5.71 -0.51
CA ARG A 27 6.37 -6.77 -1.45
C ARG A 27 5.08 -6.38 -2.18
N GLY A 28 4.04 -5.99 -1.45
CA GLY A 28 2.77 -5.58 -2.01
C GLY A 28 2.88 -4.32 -2.87
N TYR A 29 3.59 -3.30 -2.39
CA TYR A 29 3.75 -2.02 -3.09
C TYR A 29 4.56 -2.16 -4.38
N SER A 30 5.59 -3.01 -4.39
CA SER A 30 6.44 -3.24 -5.56
C SER A 30 5.68 -3.94 -6.70
N ALA A 31 4.67 -4.75 -6.36
CA ALA A 31 3.81 -5.43 -7.32
C ALA A 31 2.81 -4.50 -8.04
N ILE A 32 2.60 -3.27 -7.54
CA ILE A 32 1.76 -2.27 -8.21
C ILE A 32 2.49 -1.78 -9.47
N GLN A 33 2.06 -2.28 -10.63
CA GLN A 33 2.75 -2.08 -11.91
C GLN A 33 1.74 -2.04 -13.06
N HIS A 34 2.06 -1.28 -14.11
CA HIS A 34 1.43 -1.40 -15.41
C HIS A 34 2.38 -2.16 -16.38
N PRO A 35 1.90 -3.14 -17.17
CA PRO A 35 2.77 -4.04 -17.95
C PRO A 35 3.75 -3.34 -18.91
N HIS A 36 3.33 -2.21 -19.50
CA HIS A 36 4.11 -1.53 -20.55
C HIS A 36 4.23 -0.01 -20.39
N LYS A 37 3.71 0.56 -19.29
CA LYS A 37 3.58 2.02 -19.14
C LYS A 37 4.11 2.49 -17.79
N PRO A 38 5.41 2.84 -17.69
CA PRO A 38 6.03 3.18 -16.40
C PRO A 38 5.43 4.44 -15.78
N ASP A 39 4.97 5.40 -16.59
CA ASP A 39 4.22 6.58 -16.14
C ASP A 39 2.91 6.21 -15.40
N VAL A 40 2.24 5.16 -15.89
CA VAL A 40 1.02 4.63 -15.25
C VAL A 40 1.37 3.87 -13.97
N THR A 41 2.49 3.13 -13.93
CA THR A 41 3.01 2.55 -12.68
C THR A 41 3.18 3.64 -11.61
N GLU A 42 3.89 4.71 -11.94
CA GLU A 42 4.16 5.79 -10.99
C GLU A 42 2.87 6.51 -10.56
N ARG A 43 1.92 6.71 -11.48
CA ARG A 43 0.59 7.23 -11.13
C ARG A 43 -0.15 6.29 -10.17
N ARG A 44 -0.19 4.99 -10.44
CA ARG A 44 -0.85 3.99 -9.58
C ARG A 44 -0.27 3.98 -8.18
N LYS A 45 1.06 4.05 -8.07
CA LYS A 45 1.77 4.16 -6.80
C LYS A 45 1.41 5.42 -6.01
N ARG A 46 1.28 6.58 -6.69
CA ARG A 46 0.79 7.82 -6.07
C ARG A 46 -0.66 7.68 -5.61
N ILE A 47 -1.54 7.11 -6.44
CA ILE A 47 -2.95 6.86 -6.09
C ILE A 47 -3.03 5.95 -4.87
N PHE A 48 -2.25 4.87 -4.82
CA PHE A 48 -2.23 3.96 -3.67
C PHE A 48 -1.88 4.71 -2.38
N TYR A 49 -0.80 5.48 -2.42
CA TYR A 49 -0.32 6.25 -1.28
C TYR A 49 -1.37 7.28 -0.81
N ASP A 50 -1.95 8.04 -1.74
CA ASP A 50 -2.92 9.07 -1.40
C ASP A 50 -4.26 8.49 -0.92
N ARG A 51 -4.73 7.37 -1.49
CA ARG A 51 -5.99 6.75 -1.10
C ARG A 51 -5.91 5.92 0.17
N TYR A 52 -4.92 5.05 0.28
CA TYR A 52 -4.93 4.00 1.30
C TYR A 52 -4.02 4.32 2.48
N LEU A 53 -2.98 5.14 2.30
CA LEU A 53 -2.12 5.56 3.41
C LEU A 53 -2.52 6.94 3.96
N ARG A 54 -3.00 7.84 3.10
CA ARG A 54 -3.45 9.18 3.51
C ARG A 54 -4.97 9.33 3.61
N GLY A 55 -5.75 8.31 3.24
CA GLY A 55 -7.22 8.32 3.38
C GLY A 55 -7.94 9.35 2.49
N LYS A 56 -7.34 9.81 1.38
CA LYS A 56 -7.98 10.81 0.53
C LYS A 56 -9.13 10.22 -0.27
N ALA A 57 -10.20 11.02 -0.42
CA ALA A 57 -11.34 10.70 -1.26
C ALA A 57 -10.97 10.68 -2.75
N VAL A 58 -11.76 9.95 -3.54
CA VAL A 58 -11.54 9.75 -4.99
C VAL A 58 -11.44 11.08 -5.75
N PHE A 59 -12.33 12.04 -5.49
CA PHE A 59 -12.34 13.35 -6.16
C PHE A 59 -11.02 14.12 -5.94
N ALA A 60 -10.49 14.13 -4.72
CA ALA A 60 -9.26 14.84 -4.38
C ALA A 60 -8.02 14.20 -5.04
N VAL A 61 -8.05 12.87 -5.21
CA VAL A 61 -6.99 12.14 -5.91
C VAL A 61 -7.08 12.36 -7.43
N ALA A 62 -8.29 12.43 -7.97
CA ALA A 62 -8.54 12.71 -9.38
C ALA A 62 -8.00 14.09 -9.78
N GLU A 63 -8.33 15.12 -8.99
CA GLU A 63 -7.84 16.49 -9.16
C GLU A 63 -6.31 16.56 -9.15
N ARG A 64 -5.66 15.96 -8.14
CA ARG A 64 -4.19 15.94 -8.00
C ARG A 64 -3.44 15.25 -9.12
N ASN A 65 -4.08 14.29 -9.79
CA ASN A 65 -3.46 13.51 -10.87
C ASN A 65 -3.95 13.95 -12.26
N HIS A 66 -4.81 14.97 -12.34
CA HIS A 66 -5.41 15.47 -13.58
C HIS A 66 -6.07 14.35 -14.41
N ILE A 67 -6.79 13.45 -13.74
CA ILE A 67 -7.56 12.36 -14.36
C ILE A 67 -9.00 12.37 -13.87
N SER A 68 -9.87 11.60 -14.51
CA SER A 68 -11.26 11.46 -14.06
C SER A 68 -11.35 10.63 -12.78
N GLU A 69 -12.41 10.85 -11.99
CA GLU A 69 -12.73 10.00 -10.84
C GLU A 69 -12.93 8.53 -11.24
N GLU A 70 -13.48 8.29 -12.42
CA GLU A 70 -13.66 6.94 -12.96
C GLU A 70 -12.32 6.26 -13.20
N SER A 71 -11.35 6.97 -13.78
CA SER A 71 -9.98 6.45 -13.93
C SER A 71 -9.33 6.14 -12.58
N VAL A 72 -9.53 7.00 -11.55
CA VAL A 72 -9.06 6.71 -10.19
C VAL A 72 -9.68 5.43 -9.65
N LYS A 73 -10.99 5.23 -9.81
CA LYS A 73 -11.70 4.01 -9.34
C LYS A 73 -11.15 2.77 -10.03
N GLN A 74 -11.00 2.80 -11.36
CA GLN A 74 -10.45 1.68 -12.13
C GLN A 74 -9.01 1.34 -11.72
N GLU A 75 -8.15 2.34 -11.58
CA GLU A 75 -6.78 2.14 -11.11
C GLU A 75 -6.75 1.62 -9.68
N SER A 76 -7.60 2.14 -8.79
CA SER A 76 -7.71 1.69 -7.39
C SER A 76 -8.04 0.20 -7.28
N ASN A 77 -8.96 -0.30 -8.11
CA ASN A 77 -9.29 -1.71 -8.15
C ASN A 77 -8.09 -2.56 -8.56
N MET A 78 -7.39 -2.16 -9.63
CA MET A 78 -6.20 -2.87 -10.10
C MET A 78 -5.07 -2.86 -9.05
N ILE A 79 -4.84 -1.70 -8.42
CA ILE A 79 -3.86 -1.50 -7.36
C ILE A 79 -4.11 -2.47 -6.20
N ILE A 80 -5.34 -2.54 -5.70
CA ILE A 80 -5.68 -3.39 -4.55
C ILE A 80 -5.57 -4.86 -4.90
N VAL A 81 -6.03 -5.27 -6.10
CA VAL A 81 -5.84 -6.65 -6.55
C VAL A 81 -4.35 -7.00 -6.62
N GLN A 82 -3.53 -6.17 -7.26
CA GLN A 82 -2.08 -6.43 -7.34
C GLN A 82 -1.40 -6.50 -5.97
N PHE A 83 -1.70 -5.54 -5.09
CA PHE A 83 -1.15 -5.50 -3.74
C PHE A 83 -1.58 -6.73 -2.92
N ALA A 84 -2.88 -7.05 -2.92
CA ALA A 84 -3.43 -8.17 -2.16
C ALA A 84 -2.97 -9.53 -2.71
N SER A 85 -2.93 -9.69 -4.04
CA SER A 85 -2.43 -10.92 -4.69
C SER A 85 -0.96 -11.15 -4.37
N ALA A 86 -0.14 -10.08 -4.36
CA ALA A 86 1.27 -10.19 -4.00
C ALA A 86 1.47 -10.61 -2.54
N LEU A 87 0.50 -10.37 -1.67
CA LEU A 87 0.47 -10.81 -0.27
C LEU A 87 -0.32 -12.10 -0.05
N GLU A 88 -0.76 -12.76 -1.12
CA GLU A 88 -1.56 -13.99 -1.06
C GLU A 88 -2.86 -13.83 -0.26
N LEU A 89 -3.41 -12.61 -0.20
CA LEU A 89 -4.65 -12.27 0.48
C LEU A 89 -5.89 -12.53 -0.38
N VAL A 90 -5.71 -12.71 -1.69
CA VAL A 90 -6.81 -12.98 -2.61
C VAL A 90 -7.13 -14.47 -2.59
N ALA A 91 -8.22 -14.84 -1.92
CA ALA A 91 -8.80 -16.17 -2.04
C ALA A 91 -9.57 -16.26 -3.37
N PHE A 92 -8.98 -16.87 -4.40
CA PHE A 92 -9.75 -17.34 -5.54
C PHE A 92 -10.54 -18.57 -5.09
N LYS A 93 -11.86 -18.46 -4.99
CA LYS A 93 -12.79 -19.59 -4.94
C LYS A 93 -13.46 -19.74 -6.29
#